data_AF-A0A9D8FB94-F1
#
_entry.id   AF-A0A9D8FB94-F1
#
_cell.length_a   1.000
_cell.length_b   1.000
_cell.length_c   1.000
_cell.angle_alpha   90.00
_cell.angle_beta   90.00
_cell.angle_gamma   90.00
#
_symmetry.space_group_name_H-M   'P 1'
#
loop_
_entity.id
_entity.type
_entity.pdbx_description
1 polymer ?
#
loop_
_entity_poly.entity_id
_entity_poly.type
_entity_poly.pdbx_seq_one_letter_code
_entity_poly.pdbx_strand_id
1 'polypeptide(L)'
;MISFDKINDEDTEYRMSFGSGKHIDLFLLPRTTLTNKFEIITSSIQKMSEIIGNTFDEFIYFLLLDYQNCDSDECRYNLLSEYVRTIADFANTFVENNGIDYSEFADESKRGDSSIFFDENEMKKIIKLSEAFKIYSLFSNSETKLSDEYHRKIYNDILSKLDANSSTSKISKLLEVLALQSRKTLWRDYDDLSNYSFNKVMEAFNIITNTQIIVCKYDRNPIPFFIEIFNNIAQYKNKFKEEGINYTDDESQNDRDEKSLYAARVDLDLLKITKKNVLNKMDQISFKYLSDSYNNQTGNISSGKGDNFLKQRLNQIEYVSPIWASIIVPILSKAIDIEYEFLQEQSPKRVAVMSFYIAHQLKPLCNNKFNSLFDLFAFYPKSKVPESTTYRLTNISHFINSTLNLSRDNLISVGGLRIILVRIIENFIGKMKTGTVKYCNILTGQDMKNTDFGQIEVEAIDYLVRYFSDNLETEAQGLEECIHRDLNKL
;
A
#
# COMPACT_ATOMS: atom_id res chain seq x y z
N MET A 1 27.30 13.90 -33.55
CA MET A 1 26.01 13.38 -33.07
C MET A 1 26.19 11.92 -32.74
N ILE A 2 25.77 11.55 -31.54
CA ILE A 2 25.79 10.18 -31.05
C ILE A 2 24.74 9.35 -31.80
N SER A 3 25.09 8.12 -32.17
CA SER A 3 24.13 7.09 -32.60
C SER A 3 24.44 5.74 -31.98
N PHE A 4 23.44 4.87 -31.90
CA PHE A 4 23.58 3.52 -31.37
C PHE A 4 23.16 2.50 -32.42
N ASP A 5 24.06 1.58 -32.75
CA ASP A 5 23.80 0.48 -33.68
C ASP A 5 23.88 -0.85 -32.91
N LYS A 6 22.86 -1.71 -33.02
CA LYS A 6 22.89 -3.04 -32.40
C LYS A 6 23.92 -3.92 -33.11
N ILE A 7 24.78 -4.58 -32.34
CA ILE A 7 25.84 -5.47 -32.88
C ILE A 7 25.36 -6.93 -32.89
N ASN A 8 24.50 -7.32 -31.95
CA ASN A 8 24.00 -8.69 -31.81
C ASN A 8 22.46 -8.76 -31.72
N ASP A 9 21.92 -9.96 -31.96
CA ASP A 9 20.47 -10.24 -31.89
C ASP A 9 19.96 -10.39 -30.45
N GLU A 10 20.86 -10.48 -29.46
CA GLU A 10 20.52 -10.65 -28.04
C GLU A 10 20.26 -9.31 -27.32
N ASP A 11 20.32 -8.18 -28.02
CA ASP A 11 20.10 -6.82 -27.50
C ASP A 11 21.05 -6.46 -26.34
N THR A 12 22.23 -7.08 -26.28
CA THR A 12 23.23 -6.86 -25.21
C THR A 12 24.46 -6.11 -25.68
N GLU A 13 24.69 -6.00 -26.99
CA GLU A 13 25.85 -5.31 -27.55
C GLU A 13 25.43 -4.16 -28.47
N TYR A 14 25.95 -2.97 -28.18
CA TYR A 14 25.68 -1.76 -28.95
C TYR A 14 26.97 -1.07 -29.34
N ARG A 15 27.07 -0.64 -30.60
CA ARG A 15 28.09 0.28 -31.06
C ARG A 15 27.59 1.70 -30.90
N MET A 16 28.20 2.44 -29.97
CA MET A 16 27.97 3.86 -29.80
C MET A 16 28.91 4.62 -30.73
N SER A 17 28.37 5.18 -31.81
CA SER A 17 29.12 5.96 -32.79
C SER A 17 29.07 7.44 -32.44
N PHE A 18 30.23 8.09 -32.55
CA PHE A 18 30.39 9.54 -32.37
C PHE A 18 30.75 10.15 -33.73
N GLY A 19 30.52 11.45 -33.91
CA GLY A 19 30.97 12.13 -35.14
C GLY A 19 32.46 11.86 -35.42
N SER A 20 32.89 11.96 -36.68
CA SER A 20 34.28 11.73 -37.14
C SER A 20 34.80 10.28 -37.12
N GLY A 21 33.91 9.27 -37.11
CA GLY A 21 34.28 7.85 -37.24
C GLY A 21 34.79 7.18 -35.96
N LYS A 22 34.71 7.89 -34.83
CA LYS A 22 34.99 7.36 -33.48
C LYS A 22 33.82 6.49 -33.02
N HIS A 23 34.09 5.39 -32.35
CA HIS A 23 33.07 4.52 -31.78
C HIS A 23 33.56 3.87 -30.48
N ILE A 24 32.61 3.51 -29.62
CA ILE A 24 32.82 2.71 -28.41
C ILE A 24 31.78 1.60 -28.42
N ASP A 25 32.22 0.36 -28.23
CA ASP A 25 31.32 -0.78 -28.10
C ASP A 25 30.92 -0.91 -26.61
N LEU A 26 29.61 -1.06 -26.38
CA LEU A 26 28.97 -1.20 -25.07
C LEU A 26 28.49 -2.64 -24.88
N PHE A 27 28.91 -3.26 -23.79
CA PHE A 27 28.54 -4.62 -23.40
C PHE A 27 27.63 -4.55 -22.17
N LEU A 28 26.33 -4.75 -22.39
CA LEU A 28 25.30 -4.62 -21.37
C LEU A 28 25.09 -5.91 -20.60
N LEU A 29 24.68 -5.78 -19.34
CA LEU A 29 24.28 -6.93 -18.54
C LEU A 29 23.05 -7.62 -19.16
N PRO A 30 23.10 -8.94 -19.41
CA PRO A 30 21.99 -9.64 -20.03
C PRO A 30 20.79 -9.74 -19.09
N ARG A 31 19.58 -9.69 -19.66
CA ARG A 31 18.30 -9.93 -18.95
C ARG A 31 17.97 -8.95 -17.81
N THR A 32 18.59 -7.78 -17.78
CA THR A 32 18.22 -6.70 -16.85
C THR A 32 17.03 -5.90 -17.39
N THR A 33 16.30 -5.22 -16.49
CA THR A 33 15.22 -4.31 -16.90
C THR A 33 15.73 -3.19 -17.81
N LEU A 34 16.94 -2.68 -17.53
CA LEU A 34 17.54 -1.59 -18.30
C LEU A 34 17.93 -2.05 -19.70
N THR A 35 18.51 -3.25 -19.85
CA THR A 35 18.85 -3.83 -21.16
C THR A 35 17.59 -4.07 -22.00
N ASN A 36 16.53 -4.61 -21.40
CA ASN A 36 15.25 -4.83 -22.10
C ASN A 36 14.56 -3.53 -22.56
N LYS A 37 14.89 -2.40 -21.92
CA LYS A 37 14.32 -1.06 -22.23
C LYS A 37 15.40 -0.09 -22.73
N PHE A 38 16.52 -0.60 -23.24
CA PHE A 38 17.70 0.22 -23.57
C PHE A 38 17.43 1.21 -24.70
N GLU A 39 16.43 0.94 -25.55
CA GLU A 39 15.96 1.89 -26.56
C GLU A 39 15.52 3.24 -25.96
N ILE A 40 14.96 3.25 -24.75
CA ILE A 40 14.57 4.49 -24.05
C ILE A 40 15.82 5.28 -23.64
N ILE A 41 16.86 4.59 -23.17
CA ILE A 41 18.13 5.20 -22.74
C ILE A 41 18.85 5.80 -23.95
N THR A 42 19.01 5.00 -25.01
CA THR A 42 19.70 5.41 -26.26
C THR A 42 18.98 6.57 -26.94
N SER A 43 17.64 6.51 -27.06
CA SER A 43 16.84 7.61 -27.63
C SER A 43 17.03 8.93 -26.86
N SER A 44 17.10 8.87 -25.52
CA SER A 44 17.34 10.08 -24.71
C SER A 44 18.74 10.63 -24.92
N ILE A 45 19.77 9.79 -24.92
CA ILE A 45 21.16 10.21 -25.12
C ILE A 45 21.37 10.78 -26.53
N GLN A 46 20.75 10.19 -27.56
CA GLN A 46 20.74 10.76 -28.92
C GLN A 46 20.08 12.13 -28.93
N LYS A 47 18.95 12.30 -28.22
CA LYS A 47 18.27 13.59 -28.10
C LYS A 47 19.12 14.63 -27.35
N MET A 48 19.84 14.23 -26.30
CA MET A 48 20.82 15.10 -25.63
C MET A 48 21.92 15.54 -26.58
N SER A 49 22.45 14.62 -27.39
CA SER A 49 23.44 14.93 -28.43
C SER A 49 22.90 15.94 -29.44
N GLU A 50 21.65 15.79 -29.88
CA GLU A 50 21.00 16.74 -30.80
C GLU A 50 20.85 18.15 -30.20
N ILE A 51 20.47 18.25 -28.92
CA ILE A 51 20.17 19.54 -28.27
C ILE A 51 21.43 20.24 -27.75
N ILE A 52 22.33 19.50 -27.12
CA ILE A 52 23.52 20.04 -26.45
C ILE A 52 24.70 20.12 -27.44
N GLY A 53 24.78 19.18 -28.38
CA GLY A 53 25.79 19.18 -29.43
C GLY A 53 27.15 18.62 -29.00
N ASN A 54 28.20 19.07 -29.70
CA ASN A 54 29.51 18.44 -29.69
C ASN A 54 30.17 18.35 -28.30
N THR A 55 29.91 19.30 -27.40
CA THR A 55 30.46 19.27 -26.03
C THR A 55 29.97 18.07 -25.23
N PHE A 56 28.70 17.68 -25.42
CA PHE A 56 28.16 16.46 -24.79
C PHE A 56 28.73 15.20 -25.45
N ASP A 57 28.82 15.18 -26.78
CA ASP A 57 29.38 14.05 -27.53
C ASP A 57 30.83 13.75 -27.11
N GLU A 58 31.67 14.78 -27.04
CA GLU A 58 33.07 14.67 -26.61
C GLU A 58 33.18 14.21 -25.16
N PHE A 59 32.37 14.79 -24.27
CA PHE A 59 32.34 14.39 -22.86
C PHE A 59 32.03 12.90 -22.69
N ILE A 60 30.96 12.41 -23.33
CA ILE A 60 30.56 11.00 -23.22
C ILE A 60 31.63 10.09 -23.80
N TYR A 61 32.22 10.46 -24.95
CA TYR A 61 33.30 9.69 -25.56
C TYR A 61 34.51 9.56 -24.63
N PHE A 62 35.02 10.68 -24.10
CA PHE A 62 36.17 10.66 -23.21
C PHE A 62 35.88 9.95 -21.89
N LEU A 63 34.71 10.18 -21.29
CA LEU A 63 34.32 9.52 -20.05
C LEU A 63 34.25 7.99 -20.20
N LEU A 64 33.63 7.49 -21.28
CA LEU A 64 33.58 6.05 -21.55
C LEU A 64 34.96 5.46 -21.84
N LEU A 65 35.78 6.16 -22.64
CA LEU A 65 37.13 5.73 -22.96
C LEU A 65 38.00 5.63 -21.70
N ASP A 66 38.00 6.67 -20.87
CA ASP A 66 38.76 6.71 -19.61
C ASP A 66 38.25 5.66 -18.62
N TYR A 67 36.94 5.42 -18.58
CA TYR A 67 36.34 4.38 -17.75
C TYR A 67 36.78 2.97 -18.15
N GLN A 68 36.85 2.68 -19.47
CA GLN A 68 37.36 1.41 -19.99
C GLN A 68 38.85 1.21 -19.72
N ASN A 69 39.62 2.29 -19.59
CA ASN A 69 41.05 2.26 -19.27
C ASN A 69 41.33 2.13 -17.76
N CYS A 70 40.32 2.14 -16.90
CA CYS A 70 40.52 1.91 -15.47
C CYS A 70 40.66 0.41 -15.14
N ASP A 71 41.77 0.08 -14.47
CA ASP A 71 42.12 -1.30 -14.10
C ASP A 71 41.46 -1.77 -12.79
N SER A 72 40.83 -0.87 -12.02
CA SER A 72 40.23 -1.19 -10.72
C SER A 72 38.88 -0.51 -10.51
N ASP A 73 38.08 -1.08 -9.60
CA ASP A 73 36.79 -0.54 -9.19
C ASP A 73 36.93 0.84 -8.53
N GLU A 74 37.99 1.04 -7.72
CA GLU A 74 38.32 2.33 -7.11
C GLU A 74 38.70 3.41 -8.14
N CYS A 75 39.46 3.05 -9.19
CA CYS A 75 39.76 3.96 -10.30
C CYS A 75 38.47 4.43 -11.00
N ARG A 76 37.58 3.48 -11.32
CA ARG A 76 36.29 3.75 -11.95
C ARG A 76 35.41 4.64 -11.09
N TYR A 77 35.38 4.37 -9.78
CA TYR A 77 34.63 5.18 -8.82
C TYR A 77 35.17 6.61 -8.76
N ASN A 78 36.49 6.79 -8.61
CA ASN A 78 37.12 8.10 -8.53
C ASN A 78 36.87 8.92 -9.80
N LEU A 79 37.00 8.29 -10.97
CA LEU A 79 36.69 8.91 -12.26
C LEU A 79 35.24 9.38 -12.32
N LEU A 80 34.28 8.49 -12.04
CA LEU A 80 32.87 8.87 -12.07
C LEU A 80 32.53 9.95 -11.04
N SER A 81 33.08 9.87 -9.83
CA SER A 81 32.87 10.84 -8.75
C SER A 81 33.30 12.25 -9.16
N GLU A 82 34.43 12.39 -9.87
CA GLU A 82 34.89 13.66 -10.44
C GLU A 82 33.87 14.26 -11.42
N TYR A 83 33.22 13.42 -12.22
CA TYR A 83 32.31 13.84 -13.28
C TYR A 83 30.82 13.83 -12.91
N VAL A 84 30.42 13.44 -11.69
CA VAL A 84 29.00 13.43 -11.25
C VAL A 84 28.34 14.79 -11.47
N ARG A 85 29.05 15.88 -11.15
CA ARG A 85 28.54 17.24 -11.35
C ARG A 85 28.28 17.53 -12.82
N THR A 86 29.21 17.15 -13.69
CA THR A 86 29.09 17.34 -15.14
C THR A 86 27.92 16.52 -15.71
N ILE A 87 27.71 15.29 -15.25
CA ILE A 87 26.55 14.46 -15.62
C ILE A 87 25.24 15.17 -15.24
N ALA A 88 25.15 15.67 -14.00
CA ALA A 88 23.98 16.41 -13.52
C ALA A 88 23.75 17.71 -14.31
N ASP A 89 24.82 18.43 -14.66
CA ASP A 89 24.75 19.68 -15.43
C ASP A 89 24.27 19.43 -16.87
N PHE A 90 24.66 18.33 -17.51
CA PHE A 90 24.12 17.95 -18.83
C PHE A 90 22.65 17.56 -18.76
N ALA A 91 22.24 16.78 -17.75
CA ALA A 91 20.83 16.45 -17.54
C ALA A 91 19.98 17.72 -17.30
N ASN A 92 20.48 18.65 -16.49
CA ASN A 92 19.87 19.97 -16.28
C ASN A 92 19.74 20.74 -17.60
N THR A 93 20.85 20.86 -18.33
CA THR A 93 20.89 21.60 -19.61
C THR A 93 19.91 21.01 -20.62
N PHE A 94 19.83 19.69 -20.72
CA PHE A 94 18.86 19.03 -21.59
C PHE A 94 17.42 19.36 -21.20
N VAL A 95 17.05 19.18 -19.93
CA VAL A 95 15.67 19.40 -19.47
C VAL A 95 15.23 20.85 -19.67
N GLU A 96 16.12 21.83 -19.48
CA GLU A 96 15.77 23.24 -19.70
C GLU A 96 15.70 23.63 -21.18
N ASN A 97 16.30 22.87 -22.10
CA ASN A 97 16.42 23.24 -23.52
C ASN A 97 15.74 22.27 -24.50
N ASN A 98 15.08 21.21 -24.02
CA ASN A 98 14.44 20.22 -24.90
C ASN A 98 13.09 20.65 -25.48
N GLY A 99 12.57 21.81 -25.09
CA GLY A 99 11.34 22.40 -25.62
C GLY A 99 10.05 21.78 -25.09
N ILE A 100 10.12 20.95 -24.04
CA ILE A 100 8.95 20.38 -23.36
C ILE A 100 8.43 21.37 -22.31
N ASP A 101 7.11 21.64 -22.32
CA ASP A 101 6.45 22.40 -21.28
C ASP A 101 6.06 21.49 -20.10
N TYR A 102 6.92 21.41 -19.09
CA TYR A 102 6.68 20.60 -17.90
C TYR A 102 5.55 21.13 -17.01
N SER A 103 5.08 22.37 -17.23
CA SER A 103 3.92 22.87 -16.49
C SER A 103 2.65 22.09 -16.82
N GLU A 104 2.56 21.53 -18.03
CA GLU A 104 1.46 20.64 -18.44
C GLU A 104 1.44 19.33 -17.64
N PHE A 105 2.55 18.94 -17.01
CA PHE A 105 2.60 17.75 -16.17
C PHE A 105 2.04 18.02 -14.77
N ALA A 106 2.01 19.28 -14.35
CA ALA A 106 1.51 19.73 -13.06
C ALA A 106 0.06 20.22 -13.21
N ASP A 107 -0.90 19.33 -12.96
CA ASP A 107 -2.33 19.68 -12.98
C ASP A 107 -2.71 20.44 -11.69
N GLU A 108 -2.48 21.75 -11.67
CA GLU A 108 -2.78 22.64 -10.52
C GLU A 108 -4.25 22.55 -10.08
N SER A 109 -5.18 22.13 -10.95
CA SER A 109 -6.59 21.94 -10.58
C SER A 109 -6.80 20.81 -9.56
N LYS A 110 -5.84 19.89 -9.45
CA LYS A 110 -5.85 18.78 -8.48
C LYS A 110 -5.23 19.14 -7.13
N ARG A 111 -4.77 20.38 -6.96
CA ARG A 111 -4.16 20.87 -5.72
C ARG A 111 -5.22 21.09 -4.64
N GLY A 112 -5.35 20.10 -3.75
CA GLY A 112 -6.11 20.20 -2.50
C GLY A 112 -5.21 20.17 -1.27
N ASP A 113 -5.74 20.64 -0.12
CA ASP A 113 -5.02 20.74 1.17
C ASP A 113 -4.43 19.41 1.67
N SER A 114 -4.95 18.28 1.19
CA SER A 114 -4.52 16.92 1.53
C SER A 114 -3.98 16.11 0.34
N SER A 115 -3.84 16.72 -0.85
CA SER A 115 -3.39 16.04 -2.06
C SER A 115 -1.86 16.02 -2.17
N ILE A 116 -1.30 14.91 -2.65
CA ILE A 116 0.11 14.87 -3.07
C ILE A 116 0.19 15.47 -4.47
N PHE A 117 0.43 16.78 -4.52
CA PHE A 117 0.57 17.54 -5.75
C PHE A 117 2.06 17.72 -6.09
N PHE A 118 2.50 17.34 -7.28
CA PHE A 118 3.85 17.60 -7.79
C PHE A 118 3.83 18.85 -8.67
N ASP A 119 4.56 19.88 -8.27
CA ASP A 119 4.66 21.12 -9.06
C ASP A 119 5.63 20.98 -10.26
N GLU A 120 5.67 21.99 -11.13
CA GLU A 120 6.55 21.99 -12.31
C GLU A 120 8.03 21.77 -11.95
N ASN A 121 8.51 22.41 -10.88
CA ASN A 121 9.92 22.30 -10.47
C ASN A 121 10.23 20.89 -9.98
N GLU A 122 9.32 20.28 -9.23
CA GLU A 122 9.44 18.90 -8.78
C GLU A 122 9.37 17.92 -9.95
N MET A 123 8.51 18.15 -10.95
CA MET A 123 8.49 17.35 -12.17
C MET A 123 9.81 17.46 -12.93
N LYS A 124 10.32 18.68 -13.13
CA LYS A 124 11.63 18.91 -13.74
C LYS A 124 12.73 18.17 -12.99
N LYS A 125 12.74 18.20 -11.65
CA LYS A 125 13.71 17.46 -10.83
C LYS A 125 13.66 15.95 -11.07
N ILE A 126 12.46 15.36 -11.15
CA ILE A 126 12.31 13.91 -11.45
C ILE A 126 12.86 13.59 -12.84
N ILE A 127 12.56 14.42 -13.84
CA ILE A 127 13.06 14.21 -15.20
C ILE A 127 14.57 14.41 -15.28
N LYS A 128 15.13 15.47 -14.67
CA LYS A 128 16.59 15.68 -14.55
C LYS A 128 17.29 14.48 -13.92
N LEU A 129 16.70 13.93 -12.87
CA LEU A 129 17.21 12.74 -12.21
C LEU A 129 17.18 11.51 -13.13
N SER A 130 16.07 11.31 -13.84
CA SER A 130 15.95 10.26 -14.86
C SER A 130 17.04 10.37 -15.92
N GLU A 131 17.23 11.56 -16.49
CA GLU A 131 18.20 11.84 -17.54
C GLU A 131 19.66 11.66 -17.08
N ALA A 132 20.00 12.10 -15.86
CA ALA A 132 21.31 11.85 -15.28
C ALA A 132 21.57 10.35 -15.09
N PHE A 133 20.56 9.60 -14.64
CA PHE A 133 20.70 8.15 -14.50
C PHE A 133 20.74 7.41 -15.83
N LYS A 134 20.16 7.94 -16.92
CA LYS A 134 20.36 7.37 -18.26
C LYS A 134 21.82 7.47 -18.70
N ILE A 135 22.47 8.61 -18.48
CA ILE A 135 23.91 8.74 -18.73
C ILE A 135 24.69 7.75 -17.85
N TYR A 136 24.38 7.71 -16.55
CA TYR A 136 25.05 6.79 -15.62
C TYR A 136 24.80 5.30 -15.95
N SER A 137 23.67 4.97 -16.56
CA SER A 137 23.32 3.59 -16.95
C SER A 137 24.24 3.00 -18.02
N LEU A 138 24.96 3.84 -18.77
CA LEU A 138 26.03 3.37 -19.66
C LEU A 138 27.14 2.64 -18.90
N PHE A 139 27.30 2.94 -17.60
CA PHE A 139 28.29 2.34 -16.70
C PHE A 139 27.63 1.33 -15.74
N SER A 140 26.49 1.69 -15.13
CA SER A 140 25.87 0.83 -14.11
C SER A 140 25.16 -0.40 -14.69
N ASN A 141 24.84 -0.41 -16.00
CA ASN A 141 24.28 -1.55 -16.71
C ASN A 141 25.32 -2.25 -17.62
N SER A 142 26.61 -2.04 -17.42
CA SER A 142 27.67 -2.71 -18.18
C SER A 142 28.30 -3.89 -17.43
N GLU A 143 29.02 -4.76 -18.14
CA GLU A 143 29.81 -5.84 -17.52
C GLU A 143 30.89 -5.32 -16.55
N THR A 144 31.35 -4.09 -16.76
CA THR A 144 32.40 -3.44 -15.95
C THR A 144 31.86 -2.53 -14.85
N LYS A 145 30.57 -2.68 -14.49
CA LYS A 145 29.90 -1.87 -13.47
C LYS A 145 30.66 -1.81 -12.15
N LEU A 146 30.41 -0.73 -11.41
CA LEU A 146 30.92 -0.57 -10.04
C LEU A 146 30.37 -1.65 -9.09
N SER A 147 31.12 -1.95 -8.02
CA SER A 147 30.55 -2.65 -6.86
C SER A 147 29.39 -1.87 -6.23
N ASP A 148 28.52 -2.57 -5.52
CA ASP A 148 27.31 -1.99 -4.92
C ASP A 148 27.61 -0.83 -3.97
N GLU A 149 28.72 -0.89 -3.23
CA GLU A 149 29.17 0.19 -2.34
C GLU A 149 29.43 1.50 -3.13
N TYR A 150 30.24 1.43 -4.18
CA TYR A 150 30.58 2.60 -4.99
C TYR A 150 29.42 3.05 -5.87
N HIS A 151 28.60 2.12 -6.36
CA HIS A 151 27.37 2.45 -7.05
C HIS A 151 26.44 3.30 -6.17
N ARG A 152 26.24 2.91 -4.90
CA ARG A 152 25.40 3.65 -3.95
C ARG A 152 25.93 5.07 -3.72
N LYS A 153 27.26 5.25 -3.63
CA LYS A 153 27.89 6.56 -3.48
C LYS A 153 27.62 7.46 -4.69
N ILE A 154 27.88 6.98 -5.90
CA ILE A 154 27.62 7.75 -7.14
C ILE A 154 26.13 8.08 -7.28
N TYR A 155 25.25 7.13 -6.99
CA TYR A 155 23.81 7.33 -7.04
C TYR A 155 23.35 8.46 -6.10
N ASN A 156 23.83 8.45 -4.85
CA ASN A 156 23.53 9.48 -3.85
C ASN A 156 24.14 10.84 -4.21
N ASP A 157 25.34 10.85 -4.80
CA ASP A 157 25.97 12.09 -5.27
C ASP A 157 25.15 12.74 -6.39
N ILE A 158 24.64 11.96 -7.35
CA ILE A 158 23.75 12.47 -8.43
C ILE A 158 22.48 13.08 -7.82
N LEU A 159 21.82 12.36 -6.89
CA LEU A 159 20.63 12.86 -6.18
C LEU A 159 20.90 14.20 -5.49
N SER A 160 22.04 14.30 -4.80
CA SER A 160 22.48 15.49 -4.08
C SER A 160 22.76 16.66 -5.02
N LYS A 161 23.48 16.43 -6.14
CA LYS A 161 23.78 17.49 -7.13
C LYS A 161 22.54 18.05 -7.81
N LEU A 162 21.49 17.25 -7.98
CA LEU A 162 20.23 17.68 -8.59
C LEU A 162 19.20 18.22 -7.58
N ASP A 163 19.53 18.24 -6.28
CA ASP A 163 18.59 18.61 -5.21
C ASP A 163 17.25 17.84 -5.32
N ALA A 164 17.34 16.57 -5.70
CA ALA A 164 16.18 15.74 -6.02
C ALA A 164 15.66 14.94 -4.81
N ASN A 165 16.32 15.02 -3.64
CA ASN A 165 15.93 14.31 -2.43
C ASN A 165 14.47 14.58 -2.03
N SER A 166 14.04 15.85 -2.08
CA SER A 166 12.67 16.25 -1.76
C SER A 166 11.64 15.63 -2.71
N SER A 167 11.90 15.67 -4.01
CA SER A 167 11.04 15.06 -5.04
C SER A 167 10.99 13.54 -4.90
N THR A 168 12.13 12.88 -4.63
CA THR A 168 12.20 11.43 -4.38
C THR A 168 11.45 11.03 -3.12
N SER A 169 11.58 11.78 -2.02
CA SER A 169 10.78 11.54 -0.81
C SER A 169 9.28 11.71 -1.06
N LYS A 170 8.89 12.61 -1.97
CA LYS A 170 7.48 12.81 -2.35
C LYS A 170 6.93 11.65 -3.16
N ILE A 171 7.76 10.95 -3.96
CA ILE A 171 7.40 9.68 -4.59
C ILE A 171 7.07 8.64 -3.51
N SER A 172 7.88 8.52 -2.45
CA SER A 172 7.57 7.60 -1.34
C SER A 172 6.19 7.90 -0.72
N LYS A 173 5.92 9.19 -0.42
CA LYS A 173 4.61 9.62 0.10
C LYS A 173 3.45 9.28 -0.85
N LEU A 174 3.64 9.43 -2.16
CA LEU A 174 2.65 9.04 -3.16
C LEU A 174 2.30 7.56 -3.04
N LEU A 175 3.32 6.70 -2.95
CA LEU A 175 3.12 5.24 -2.82
C LEU A 175 2.44 4.88 -1.50
N GLU A 176 2.77 5.56 -0.40
CA GLU A 176 2.09 5.40 0.89
C GLU A 176 0.59 5.74 0.80
N VAL A 177 0.24 6.86 0.15
CA VAL A 177 -1.16 7.24 -0.06
C VAL A 177 -1.89 6.24 -0.96
N LEU A 178 -1.25 5.75 -2.02
CA LEU A 178 -1.83 4.69 -2.86
C LEU A 178 -2.02 3.39 -2.08
N ALA A 179 -1.09 3.04 -1.19
CA ALA A 179 -1.24 1.89 -0.29
C ALA A 179 -2.47 2.06 0.59
N LEU A 180 -2.63 3.23 1.23
CA LEU A 180 -3.79 3.55 2.06
C LEU A 180 -5.11 3.53 1.26
N GLN A 181 -5.12 4.01 0.03
CA GLN A 181 -6.30 3.95 -0.85
C GLN A 181 -6.63 2.51 -1.26
N SER A 182 -5.63 1.69 -1.56
CA SER A 182 -5.82 0.26 -1.86
C SER A 182 -6.33 -0.55 -0.66
N ARG A 183 -6.12 -0.07 0.58
CA ARG A 183 -6.73 -0.65 1.79
C ARG A 183 -8.25 -0.42 1.88
N LYS A 184 -8.82 0.55 1.14
CA LYS A 184 -10.28 0.73 1.07
C LYS A 184 -10.97 -0.32 0.19
N THR A 185 -10.22 -1.08 -0.62
CA THR A 185 -10.71 -2.25 -1.38
C THR A 185 -10.30 -3.55 -0.68
N LEU A 186 -11.02 -3.86 0.40
CA LEU A 186 -10.79 -5.01 1.27
C LEU A 186 -11.12 -6.36 0.63
N TRP A 187 -10.68 -7.45 1.26
CA TRP A 187 -10.93 -8.88 0.95
C TRP A 187 -9.95 -9.61 0.04
N ARG A 188 -8.83 -8.99 -0.38
CA ARG A 188 -7.90 -9.71 -1.27
C ARG A 188 -6.94 -10.69 -0.61
N ASP A 189 -6.55 -10.51 0.66
CA ASP A 189 -5.57 -11.43 1.27
C ASP A 189 -5.91 -11.76 2.72
N TYR A 190 -6.07 -13.05 3.00
CA TYR A 190 -6.34 -13.62 4.33
C TYR A 190 -5.06 -14.06 5.06
N ASP A 191 -3.88 -13.64 4.59
CA ASP A 191 -2.58 -13.94 5.18
C ASP A 191 -1.72 -12.66 5.30
N ASP A 192 -1.26 -12.34 6.52
CA ASP A 192 -0.22 -11.35 6.89
C ASP A 192 -0.24 -9.96 6.22
N LEU A 193 -1.15 -9.07 6.66
CA LEU A 193 -1.37 -7.75 6.02
C LEU A 193 -0.61 -6.55 6.60
N SER A 194 -0.12 -6.58 7.85
CA SER A 194 0.59 -5.42 8.42
C SER A 194 1.97 -5.20 7.81
N ASN A 195 2.69 -6.29 7.50
CA ASN A 195 3.95 -6.23 6.75
C ASN A 195 3.75 -6.04 5.24
N TYR A 196 2.62 -6.49 4.66
CA TYR A 196 2.42 -6.47 3.21
C TYR A 196 2.37 -5.04 2.65
N SER A 197 1.69 -4.11 3.32
CA SER A 197 1.56 -2.74 2.81
C SER A 197 2.87 -1.93 2.85
N PHE A 198 3.65 -2.04 3.95
CA PHE A 198 4.97 -1.42 4.04
C PHE A 198 5.95 -2.09 3.06
N ASN A 199 5.96 -3.42 3.00
CA ASN A 199 6.80 -4.14 2.05
C ASN A 199 6.43 -3.81 0.60
N LYS A 200 5.15 -3.63 0.29
CA LYS A 200 4.67 -3.22 -1.03
C LYS A 200 5.11 -1.80 -1.38
N VAL A 201 4.99 -0.87 -0.45
CA VAL A 201 5.49 0.51 -0.63
C VAL A 201 6.99 0.50 -0.85
N MET A 202 7.74 -0.21 0.00
CA MET A 202 9.20 -0.28 -0.11
C MET A 202 9.65 -0.98 -1.39
N GLU A 203 8.96 -2.06 -1.78
CA GLU A 203 9.26 -2.78 -3.00
C GLU A 203 8.97 -1.93 -4.24
N ALA A 204 7.82 -1.25 -4.29
CA ALA A 204 7.51 -0.31 -5.36
C ALA A 204 8.52 0.84 -5.41
N PHE A 205 8.88 1.39 -4.25
CA PHE A 205 9.84 2.47 -4.14
C PHE A 205 11.20 2.03 -4.69
N ASN A 206 11.71 0.88 -4.25
CA ASN A 206 12.98 0.32 -4.73
C ASN A 206 12.95 0.01 -6.23
N ILE A 207 11.84 -0.54 -6.75
CA ILE A 207 11.67 -0.76 -8.20
C ILE A 207 11.74 0.57 -8.95
N ILE A 208 11.06 1.60 -8.44
CA ILE A 208 11.05 2.93 -9.04
C ILE A 208 12.44 3.56 -9.00
N THR A 209 13.07 3.66 -7.84
CA THR A 209 14.36 4.35 -7.69
C THR A 209 15.50 3.62 -8.40
N ASN A 210 15.52 2.29 -8.38
CA ASN A 210 16.67 1.55 -8.90
C ASN A 210 16.59 1.33 -10.42
N THR A 211 15.38 1.22 -10.98
CA THR A 211 15.23 0.85 -12.40
C THR A 211 14.23 1.72 -13.16
N GLN A 212 13.02 1.94 -12.63
CA GLN A 212 11.96 2.54 -13.45
C GLN A 212 12.12 4.05 -13.63
N ILE A 213 12.76 4.74 -12.69
CA ILE A 213 13.07 6.17 -12.84
C ILE A 213 14.03 6.41 -14.00
N ILE A 214 14.95 5.48 -14.27
CA ILE A 214 15.94 5.56 -15.37
C ILE A 214 15.22 5.50 -16.74
N VAL A 215 14.15 4.71 -16.82
CA VAL A 215 13.39 4.48 -18.07
C VAL A 215 12.14 5.37 -18.21
N CYS A 216 12.03 6.43 -17.40
CA CYS A 216 11.02 7.47 -17.63
C CYS A 216 11.34 8.20 -18.94
N LYS A 217 10.34 8.47 -19.77
CA LYS A 217 10.54 9.29 -20.98
C LYS A 217 10.49 10.77 -20.62
N TYR A 218 11.41 11.56 -21.16
CA TYR A 218 11.50 13.00 -20.87
C TYR A 218 10.28 13.81 -21.32
N ASP A 219 9.53 13.30 -22.30
CA ASP A 219 8.34 13.93 -22.91
C ASP A 219 7.02 13.48 -22.27
N ARG A 220 7.05 12.79 -21.12
CA ARG A 220 5.86 12.26 -20.45
C ARG A 220 5.86 12.54 -18.97
N ASN A 221 4.66 12.73 -18.41
CA ASN A 221 4.46 12.79 -16.97
C ASN A 221 4.82 11.43 -16.33
N PRO A 222 5.78 11.38 -15.39
CA PRO A 222 6.23 10.14 -14.76
C PRO A 222 5.27 9.63 -13.68
N ILE A 223 4.39 10.47 -13.12
CA ILE A 223 3.53 10.10 -12.00
C ILE A 223 2.51 8.99 -12.35
N PRO A 224 1.78 9.04 -13.48
CA PRO A 224 0.91 7.94 -13.90
C PRO A 224 1.66 6.61 -14.04
N PHE A 225 2.91 6.65 -14.51
CA PHE A 225 3.75 5.46 -14.65
C PHE A 225 4.14 4.87 -13.29
N PHE A 226 4.49 5.71 -12.31
CA PHE A 226 4.76 5.26 -10.93
C PHE A 226 3.51 4.65 -10.27
N ILE A 227 2.33 5.22 -10.50
CA ILE A 227 1.05 4.66 -10.03
C ILE A 227 0.80 3.29 -10.68
N GLU A 228 1.07 3.14 -11.98
CA GLU A 228 0.95 1.86 -12.69
C GLU A 228 1.87 0.78 -12.10
N ILE A 229 3.13 1.13 -11.82
CA ILE A 229 4.10 0.23 -11.18
C ILE A 229 3.59 -0.22 -9.82
N PHE A 230 3.12 0.70 -8.98
CA PHE A 230 2.58 0.38 -7.65
C PHE A 230 1.37 -0.58 -7.72
N ASN A 231 0.50 -0.38 -8.71
CA ASN A 231 -0.67 -1.23 -8.92
C ASN A 231 -0.30 -2.62 -9.44
N ASN A 232 0.82 -2.75 -10.16
CA ASN A 232 1.24 -3.98 -10.84
C ASN A 232 2.63 -4.48 -10.42
N ILE A 233 3.06 -4.27 -9.18
CA ILE A 233 4.42 -4.58 -8.69
C ILE A 233 4.92 -5.96 -9.14
N ALA A 234 4.07 -7.00 -9.06
CA ALA A 234 4.43 -8.36 -9.46
C ALA A 234 4.89 -8.49 -10.93
N GLN A 235 4.41 -7.65 -11.85
CA GLN A 235 4.87 -7.61 -13.24
C GLN A 235 6.24 -6.93 -13.39
N TYR A 236 6.54 -5.98 -12.50
CA TYR A 236 7.76 -5.19 -12.50
C TYR A 236 8.85 -5.78 -11.58
N LYS A 237 8.54 -6.81 -10.78
CA LYS A 237 9.54 -7.61 -10.10
C LYS A 237 10.44 -8.26 -11.14
N ASN A 238 11.74 -7.98 -11.07
CA ASN A 238 12.73 -8.72 -11.83
C ASN A 238 12.60 -10.22 -11.49
N LYS A 239 12.17 -11.03 -12.46
CA LYS A 239 12.11 -12.51 -12.31
C LYS A 239 13.48 -13.15 -12.11
N PHE A 240 14.54 -12.41 -12.42
CA PHE A 240 15.92 -12.78 -12.18
C PHE A 240 16.42 -11.94 -11.01
N LYS A 241 16.99 -12.60 -9.99
CA LYS A 241 17.60 -11.97 -8.81
C LYS A 241 18.70 -11.00 -9.27
N GLU A 242 18.35 -9.77 -9.60
CA GLU A 242 19.27 -8.67 -9.34
C GLU A 242 19.29 -8.56 -7.82
N GLU A 243 20.47 -8.76 -7.22
CA GLU A 243 20.76 -8.30 -5.87
C GLU A 243 20.64 -6.77 -5.91
N GLY A 244 19.42 -6.27 -5.92
CA GLY A 244 19.14 -4.86 -5.79
C GLY A 244 19.64 -4.43 -4.42
N ILE A 245 20.28 -3.27 -4.37
CA ILE A 245 20.63 -2.62 -3.11
C ILE A 245 19.32 -2.44 -2.34
N ASN A 246 19.17 -3.20 -1.26
CA ASN A 246 18.14 -2.95 -0.27
C ASN A 246 18.52 -1.64 0.41
N TYR A 247 17.77 -0.57 0.15
CA TYR A 247 17.77 0.60 1.00
C TYR A 247 17.04 0.26 2.30
N THR A 248 17.62 -0.63 3.10
CA THR A 248 17.40 -0.65 4.53
C THR A 248 18.30 0.44 5.12
N ASP A 249 17.69 1.38 5.85
CA ASP A 249 18.41 2.30 6.73
C ASP A 249 19.15 1.48 7.80
N ASP A 250 20.29 0.92 7.43
CA ASP A 250 21.27 0.43 8.40
C ASP A 250 22.16 1.62 8.79
N GLU A 251 21.75 2.22 9.91
CA GLU A 251 22.61 2.84 10.92
C GLU A 251 23.77 3.71 10.42
N SER A 252 23.46 4.95 9.99
CA SER A 252 24.36 6.08 10.26
C SER A 252 23.80 6.90 11.42
N GLN A 253 24.16 6.51 12.64
CA GLN A 253 24.01 7.37 13.81
C GLN A 253 24.77 8.68 13.55
N ASN A 254 24.05 9.79 13.64
CA ASN A 254 24.50 11.17 13.45
C ASN A 254 24.58 11.65 12.02
N ASP A 255 23.43 11.90 11.39
CA ASP A 255 23.29 13.07 10.52
C ASP A 255 21.88 13.65 10.57
N ARG A 256 21.79 14.97 10.41
CA ARG A 256 20.62 15.81 10.70
C ARG A 256 19.49 15.70 9.66
N ASP A 257 19.24 14.50 9.14
CA ASP A 257 18.16 14.18 8.19
C ASP A 257 16.90 13.62 8.88
N GLU A 258 16.94 13.42 10.21
CA GLU A 258 15.81 12.93 11.01
C GLU A 258 14.57 13.85 11.00
N LYS A 259 14.65 15.13 10.62
CA LYS A 259 13.51 16.05 10.82
C LYS A 259 12.30 15.80 9.92
N SER A 260 12.46 15.24 8.72
CA SER A 260 11.34 15.02 7.79
C SER A 260 10.62 13.69 8.05
N LEU A 261 11.39 12.64 8.38
CA LEU A 261 10.90 11.35 8.85
C LEU A 261 10.26 11.47 10.24
N TYR A 262 10.78 12.34 11.12
CA TYR A 262 10.16 12.61 12.42
C TYR A 262 8.82 13.34 12.27
N ALA A 263 8.67 14.29 11.33
CA ALA A 263 7.39 14.98 11.12
C ALA A 263 6.30 14.06 10.55
N ALA A 264 6.64 13.20 9.57
CA ALA A 264 5.70 12.22 9.03
C ALA A 264 5.41 11.07 10.01
N ARG A 265 6.41 10.63 10.79
CA ARG A 265 6.18 9.73 11.94
C ARG A 265 5.33 10.39 12.99
N VAL A 266 5.52 11.67 13.28
CA VAL A 266 4.68 12.42 14.23
C VAL A 266 3.25 12.54 13.71
N ASP A 267 3.00 12.80 12.43
CA ASP A 267 1.64 12.86 11.89
C ASP A 267 0.97 11.47 11.79
N LEU A 268 1.72 10.42 11.42
CA LEU A 268 1.26 9.03 11.46
C LEU A 268 1.05 8.54 12.89
N ASP A 269 1.91 8.93 13.82
CA ASP A 269 1.76 8.65 15.24
C ASP A 269 0.60 9.47 15.80
N LEU A 270 0.36 10.70 15.38
CA LEU A 270 -0.79 11.50 15.76
C LEU A 270 -2.09 10.91 15.20
N LEU A 271 -2.10 10.43 13.95
CA LEU A 271 -3.24 9.70 13.38
C LEU A 271 -3.45 8.37 14.09
N LYS A 272 -2.40 7.59 14.37
CA LYS A 272 -2.47 6.34 15.14
C LYS A 272 -2.89 6.60 16.58
N ILE A 273 -2.41 7.67 17.23
CA ILE A 273 -2.79 8.12 18.57
C ILE A 273 -4.25 8.56 18.55
N THR A 274 -4.70 9.29 17.54
CA THR A 274 -6.09 9.74 17.40
C THR A 274 -7.02 8.55 17.17
N LYS A 275 -6.68 7.64 16.24
CA LYS A 275 -7.40 6.38 15.99
C LYS A 275 -7.43 5.50 17.24
N LYS A 276 -6.30 5.36 17.94
CA LYS A 276 -6.21 4.65 19.23
C LYS A 276 -7.05 5.32 20.32
N ASN A 277 -7.10 6.65 20.35
CA ASN A 277 -7.92 7.41 21.29
C ASN A 277 -9.41 7.20 21.01
N VAL A 278 -9.83 7.23 19.73
CA VAL A 278 -11.20 6.90 19.33
C VAL A 278 -11.55 5.47 19.77
N LEU A 279 -10.69 4.48 19.49
CA LEU A 279 -10.92 3.10 19.93
C LEU A 279 -10.96 2.96 21.45
N ASN A 280 -10.08 3.64 22.17
CA ASN A 280 -10.07 3.61 23.64
C ASN A 280 -11.36 4.20 24.22
N LYS A 281 -11.84 5.32 23.67
CA LYS A 281 -13.12 5.90 24.09
C LYS A 281 -14.31 5.01 23.70
N MET A 282 -14.27 4.40 22.51
CA MET A 282 -15.30 3.44 22.11
C MET A 282 -15.32 2.20 23.02
N ASP A 283 -14.16 1.68 23.42
CA ASP A 283 -14.03 0.57 24.38
C ASP A 283 -14.67 0.94 25.73
N GLN A 284 -14.46 2.18 26.20
CA GLN A 284 -15.10 2.71 27.41
C GLN A 284 -16.62 2.80 27.28
N ILE A 285 -17.15 3.35 26.16
CA ILE A 285 -18.60 3.40 25.91
C ILE A 285 -19.17 2.00 25.83
N SER A 286 -18.51 1.12 25.09
CA SER A 286 -18.98 -0.23 24.86
C SER A 286 -19.03 -1.02 26.17
N PHE A 287 -18.02 -0.83 27.04
CA PHE A 287 -18.02 -1.43 28.38
C PHE A 287 -19.12 -0.84 29.27
N LYS A 288 -19.32 0.48 29.25
CA LYS A 288 -20.42 1.13 29.97
C LYS A 288 -21.77 0.57 29.53
N TYR A 289 -21.97 0.43 28.22
CA TYR A 289 -23.19 -0.13 27.64
C TYR A 289 -23.43 -1.58 28.06
N LEU A 290 -22.37 -2.38 28.07
CA LEU A 290 -22.41 -3.78 28.53
C LEU A 290 -22.77 -3.86 30.03
N SER A 291 -22.18 -2.99 30.86
CA SER A 291 -22.49 -2.91 32.30
C SER A 291 -23.94 -2.50 32.55
N ASP A 292 -24.40 -1.43 31.90
CA ASP A 292 -25.78 -0.96 32.02
C ASP A 292 -26.77 -2.07 31.60
N SER A 293 -26.49 -2.75 30.49
CA SER A 293 -27.30 -3.88 30.01
C SER A 293 -27.34 -5.04 31.01
N TYR A 294 -26.20 -5.37 31.64
CA TYR A 294 -26.13 -6.43 32.64
C TYR A 294 -26.88 -6.07 33.94
N ASN A 295 -26.72 -4.84 34.42
CA ASN A 295 -27.38 -4.36 35.63
C ASN A 295 -28.90 -4.31 35.46
N ASN A 296 -29.37 -3.92 34.27
CA ASN A 296 -30.79 -3.93 33.91
C ASN A 296 -31.38 -5.36 33.89
N GLN A 297 -30.61 -6.38 33.48
CA GLN A 297 -31.06 -7.77 33.45
C GLN A 297 -31.05 -8.44 34.84
N THR A 298 -30.15 -8.04 35.73
CA THR A 298 -29.91 -8.72 37.01
C THR A 298 -30.63 -8.11 38.21
N GLY A 299 -31.30 -6.96 38.05
CA GLY A 299 -32.10 -6.33 39.09
C GLY A 299 -31.27 -5.79 40.26
N ASN A 300 -30.76 -4.55 40.13
CA ASN A 300 -30.12 -3.78 41.20
C ASN A 300 -29.07 -4.53 42.06
N ILE A 301 -28.17 -5.28 41.42
CA ILE A 301 -26.88 -5.61 42.06
C ILE A 301 -26.13 -4.27 42.24
N SER A 302 -25.59 -4.00 43.44
CA SER A 302 -24.77 -2.79 43.68
C SER A 302 -23.74 -2.61 42.56
N SER A 303 -23.73 -1.45 41.89
CA SER A 303 -22.98 -1.19 40.65
C SER A 303 -21.53 -1.69 40.64
N GLY A 304 -20.82 -1.61 41.77
CA GLY A 304 -19.44 -2.10 41.89
C GLY A 304 -19.24 -3.63 41.86
N LYS A 305 -20.27 -4.44 42.17
CA LYS A 305 -20.17 -5.92 42.13
C LYS A 305 -20.45 -6.48 40.74
N GLY A 306 -21.39 -5.88 39.99
CA GLY A 306 -21.70 -6.25 38.60
C GLY A 306 -20.52 -6.01 37.66
N ASP A 307 -19.88 -4.84 37.78
CA ASP A 307 -18.70 -4.48 36.98
C ASP A 307 -17.53 -5.43 37.20
N ASN A 308 -17.27 -5.82 38.45
CA ASN A 308 -16.18 -6.74 38.77
C ASN A 308 -16.42 -8.14 38.18
N PHE A 309 -17.66 -8.61 38.21
CA PHE A 309 -18.03 -9.89 37.61
C PHE A 309 -17.91 -9.87 36.08
N LEU A 310 -18.38 -8.81 35.43
CA LEU A 310 -18.19 -8.62 33.99
C LEU A 310 -16.72 -8.54 33.61
N LYS A 311 -15.90 -7.76 34.34
CA LYS A 311 -14.45 -7.67 34.11
C LYS A 311 -13.77 -9.02 34.22
N GLN A 312 -14.12 -9.84 35.20
CA GLN A 312 -13.60 -11.21 35.34
C GLN A 312 -13.97 -12.08 34.15
N ARG A 313 -15.23 -12.03 33.69
CA ARG A 313 -15.67 -12.77 32.50
C ARG A 313 -14.96 -12.31 31.24
N LEU A 314 -14.81 -11.00 31.04
CA LEU A 314 -14.11 -10.43 29.89
C LEU A 314 -12.64 -10.84 29.84
N ASN A 315 -12.00 -11.02 30.99
CA ASN A 315 -10.61 -11.48 31.06
C ASN A 315 -10.46 -12.97 30.70
N GLN A 316 -11.55 -13.74 30.62
CA GLN A 316 -11.55 -15.14 30.16
C GLN A 316 -11.72 -15.26 28.63
N ILE A 317 -11.89 -14.14 27.91
CA ILE A 317 -12.06 -14.15 26.46
C ILE A 317 -10.68 -14.16 25.81
N GLU A 318 -10.30 -15.30 25.25
CA GLU A 318 -9.00 -15.52 24.61
C GLU A 318 -9.06 -15.49 23.07
N TYR A 319 -10.26 -15.62 22.49
CA TYR A 319 -10.43 -15.83 21.05
C TYR A 319 -11.42 -14.84 20.45
N VAL A 320 -11.13 -14.38 19.23
CA VAL A 320 -11.96 -13.45 18.47
C VAL A 320 -13.08 -14.20 17.74
N SER A 321 -14.31 -13.67 17.82
CA SER A 321 -15.45 -14.21 17.07
C SER A 321 -15.30 -13.95 15.56
N PRO A 322 -15.62 -14.92 14.68
CA PRO A 322 -15.57 -14.75 13.22
C PRO A 322 -16.41 -13.59 12.70
N ILE A 323 -17.42 -13.19 13.47
CA ILE A 323 -18.30 -12.07 13.14
C ILE A 323 -17.58 -10.72 13.11
N TRP A 324 -16.49 -10.60 13.89
CA TRP A 324 -15.67 -9.40 13.93
C TRP A 324 -15.11 -9.10 12.54
N ALA A 325 -14.27 -9.99 12.01
CA ALA A 325 -13.64 -9.81 10.70
C ALA A 325 -14.66 -9.81 9.55
N SER A 326 -15.74 -10.60 9.66
CA SER A 326 -16.64 -10.84 8.53
C SER A 326 -17.74 -9.78 8.38
N ILE A 327 -18.23 -9.20 9.49
CA ILE A 327 -19.42 -8.33 9.50
C ILE A 327 -19.11 -6.98 10.14
N ILE A 328 -18.44 -6.96 11.29
CA ILE A 328 -18.28 -5.74 12.11
C ILE A 328 -17.19 -4.83 11.57
N VAL A 329 -15.99 -5.34 11.34
CA VAL A 329 -14.87 -4.52 10.86
C VAL A 329 -15.21 -3.84 9.53
N PRO A 330 -15.82 -4.49 8.52
CA PRO A 330 -16.18 -3.85 7.27
C PRO A 330 -17.07 -2.61 7.42
N ILE A 331 -18.13 -2.70 8.24
CA ILE A 331 -19.05 -1.57 8.46
C ILE A 331 -18.47 -0.53 9.39
N LEU A 332 -17.72 -0.95 10.40
CA LEU A 332 -17.10 -0.05 11.36
C LEU A 332 -15.99 0.77 10.69
N SER A 333 -15.16 0.14 9.85
CA SER A 333 -14.14 0.84 9.07
C SER A 333 -14.75 1.92 8.17
N LYS A 334 -15.90 1.63 7.53
CA LYS A 334 -16.65 2.61 6.72
C LYS A 334 -17.25 3.73 7.58
N ALA A 335 -17.71 3.43 8.80
CA ALA A 335 -18.37 4.39 9.68
C ALA A 335 -17.41 5.36 10.38
N ILE A 336 -16.21 4.95 10.80
CA ILE A 336 -15.30 5.81 11.60
C ILE A 336 -13.95 6.08 10.92
N ASP A 337 -13.82 5.74 9.64
CA ASP A 337 -12.61 5.90 8.80
C ASP A 337 -11.33 5.35 9.49
N ILE A 338 -11.49 4.27 10.26
CA ILE A 338 -10.36 3.52 10.84
C ILE A 338 -10.04 2.36 9.91
N GLU A 339 -8.74 2.18 9.65
CA GLU A 339 -8.20 1.09 8.83
C GLU A 339 -8.63 -0.28 9.37
N TYR A 340 -9.02 -1.17 8.45
CA TYR A 340 -9.53 -2.50 8.76
C TYR A 340 -8.51 -3.36 9.50
N GLU A 341 -7.23 -3.29 9.14
CA GLU A 341 -6.15 -4.03 9.80
C GLU A 341 -6.01 -3.62 11.26
N PHE A 342 -6.04 -2.30 11.52
CA PHE A 342 -5.97 -1.78 12.87
C PHE A 342 -7.14 -2.27 13.73
N LEU A 343 -8.33 -2.39 13.15
CA LEU A 343 -9.50 -2.97 13.81
C LEU A 343 -9.38 -4.50 13.99
N GLN A 344 -8.72 -5.23 13.07
CA GLN A 344 -8.49 -6.67 13.22
C GLN A 344 -7.52 -7.03 14.35
N GLU A 345 -6.51 -6.20 14.60
CA GLU A 345 -5.48 -6.43 15.63
C GLU A 345 -5.95 -6.15 17.07
N GLN A 346 -7.25 -5.87 17.27
CA GLN A 346 -7.78 -5.60 18.60
C GLN A 346 -7.84 -6.85 19.48
N SER A 347 -7.63 -6.66 20.78
CA SER A 347 -7.65 -7.76 21.75
C SER A 347 -9.02 -8.45 21.78
N PRO A 348 -9.08 -9.78 22.03
CA PRO A 348 -10.35 -10.53 22.04
C PRO A 348 -11.40 -9.94 22.97
N LYS A 349 -10.98 -9.46 24.15
CA LYS A 349 -11.82 -8.75 25.11
C LYS A 349 -12.46 -7.50 24.50
N ARG A 350 -11.65 -6.62 23.92
CA ARG A 350 -12.14 -5.37 23.32
C ARG A 350 -13.10 -5.67 22.18
N VAL A 351 -12.72 -6.61 21.31
CA VAL A 351 -13.56 -7.07 20.20
C VAL A 351 -14.93 -7.53 20.69
N ALA A 352 -15.00 -8.36 21.73
CA ALA A 352 -16.26 -8.88 22.24
C ALA A 352 -17.17 -7.77 22.78
N VAL A 353 -16.60 -6.82 23.54
CA VAL A 353 -17.34 -5.69 24.12
C VAL A 353 -17.83 -4.73 23.03
N MET A 354 -16.97 -4.39 22.07
CA MET A 354 -17.34 -3.54 20.94
C MET A 354 -18.39 -4.22 20.06
N SER A 355 -18.25 -5.52 19.79
CA SER A 355 -19.24 -6.28 19.02
C SER A 355 -20.63 -6.15 19.63
N PHE A 356 -20.73 -6.32 20.94
CA PHE A 356 -21.99 -6.17 21.65
C PHE A 356 -22.62 -4.77 21.49
N TYR A 357 -21.82 -3.71 21.62
CA TYR A 357 -22.27 -2.33 21.42
C TYR A 357 -22.71 -2.07 19.98
N ILE A 358 -21.90 -2.48 19.00
CA ILE A 358 -22.18 -2.25 17.57
C ILE A 358 -23.47 -2.94 17.14
N ALA A 359 -23.75 -4.17 17.60
CA ALA A 359 -25.02 -4.82 17.32
C ALA A 359 -26.21 -4.02 17.83
N HIS A 360 -26.09 -3.40 19.02
CA HIS A 360 -27.15 -2.60 19.58
C HIS A 360 -27.44 -1.34 18.73
N GLN A 361 -26.41 -0.74 18.14
CA GLN A 361 -26.59 0.40 17.23
C GLN A 361 -27.11 -0.03 15.86
N LEU A 362 -26.62 -1.13 15.30
CA LEU A 362 -26.99 -1.58 13.96
C LEU A 362 -28.40 -2.14 13.85
N LYS A 363 -28.93 -2.78 14.89
CA LYS A 363 -30.31 -3.31 14.89
C LYS A 363 -31.37 -2.25 14.53
N PRO A 364 -31.46 -1.10 15.23
CA PRO A 364 -32.43 -0.07 14.87
C PRO A 364 -32.12 0.59 13.52
N LEU A 365 -30.84 0.82 13.18
CA LEU A 365 -30.44 1.42 11.90
C LEU A 365 -30.86 0.56 10.70
N CYS A 366 -30.75 -0.77 10.82
CA CYS A 366 -31.18 -1.72 9.80
C CYS A 366 -32.68 -2.10 9.90
N ASN A 367 -33.48 -1.36 10.69
CA ASN A 367 -34.90 -1.65 10.94
C ASN A 367 -35.15 -3.11 11.34
N ASN A 368 -34.26 -3.69 12.15
CA ASN A 368 -34.34 -5.08 12.62
C ASN A 368 -34.31 -6.16 11.51
N LYS A 369 -33.89 -5.81 10.29
CA LYS A 369 -33.86 -6.72 9.13
C LYS A 369 -32.88 -7.89 9.29
N PHE A 370 -31.79 -7.68 10.03
CA PHE A 370 -30.71 -8.65 10.22
C PHE A 370 -30.58 -9.09 11.69
N ASN A 371 -31.71 -9.23 12.36
CA ASN A 371 -31.73 -9.49 13.80
C ASN A 371 -31.01 -10.79 14.19
N SER A 372 -31.23 -11.87 13.44
CA SER A 372 -30.64 -13.18 13.76
C SER A 372 -29.12 -13.16 13.58
N LEU A 373 -28.64 -12.46 12.54
CA LEU A 373 -27.22 -12.21 12.31
C LEU A 373 -26.62 -11.32 13.42
N PHE A 374 -27.29 -10.24 13.81
CA PHE A 374 -26.79 -9.31 14.82
C PHE A 374 -26.85 -9.86 16.25
N ASP A 375 -27.73 -10.84 16.52
CA ASP A 375 -27.74 -11.55 17.81
C ASP A 375 -26.44 -12.30 18.07
N LEU A 376 -25.74 -12.74 17.02
CA LEU A 376 -24.45 -13.42 17.14
C LEU A 376 -23.33 -12.51 17.69
N PHE A 377 -23.48 -11.18 17.65
CA PHE A 377 -22.45 -10.24 18.11
C PHE A 377 -22.28 -10.27 19.63
N ALA A 378 -23.29 -10.79 20.35
CA ALA A 378 -23.21 -11.00 21.79
C ALA A 378 -22.40 -12.25 22.16
N PHE A 379 -21.89 -13.02 21.20
CA PHE A 379 -21.23 -14.30 21.44
C PHE A 379 -19.74 -14.27 21.12
N TYR A 380 -18.94 -14.88 22.01
CA TYR A 380 -17.51 -15.10 21.82
C TYR A 380 -17.16 -16.60 21.90
N PRO A 381 -16.14 -17.07 21.18
CA PRO A 381 -15.73 -18.47 21.20
C PRO A 381 -14.95 -18.83 22.48
N LYS A 382 -15.22 -20.01 23.05
CA LYS A 382 -14.49 -20.56 24.20
C LYS A 382 -13.19 -21.28 23.84
N SER A 383 -12.94 -21.51 22.55
CA SER A 383 -11.74 -22.19 22.02
C SER A 383 -11.35 -21.60 20.67
N LYS A 384 -10.13 -21.90 20.20
CA LYS A 384 -9.65 -21.45 18.89
C LYS A 384 -10.63 -21.88 17.79
N VAL A 385 -11.07 -20.91 17.00
CA VAL A 385 -11.92 -21.17 15.83
C VAL A 385 -11.07 -21.82 14.73
N PRO A 386 -11.56 -22.87 14.04
CA PRO A 386 -10.88 -23.45 12.90
C PRO A 386 -10.51 -22.39 11.86
N GLU A 387 -9.32 -22.50 11.28
CA GLU A 387 -8.86 -21.58 10.23
C GLU A 387 -9.66 -21.74 8.93
N SER A 388 -10.12 -22.97 8.65
CA SER A 388 -10.92 -23.33 7.48
C SER A 388 -12.19 -24.10 7.86
N THR A 389 -13.13 -24.16 6.92
CA THR A 389 -14.38 -24.91 7.05
C THR A 389 -14.72 -25.62 5.76
N THR A 390 -15.38 -26.77 5.87
CA THR A 390 -15.93 -27.53 4.74
C THR A 390 -17.37 -27.15 4.42
N TYR A 391 -17.92 -26.16 5.14
CA TYR A 391 -19.28 -25.69 4.94
C TYR A 391 -19.51 -25.20 3.52
N ARG A 392 -20.68 -25.54 2.97
CA ARG A 392 -21.17 -25.05 1.69
C ARG A 392 -22.53 -24.40 1.88
N LEU A 393 -22.76 -23.30 1.16
CA LEU A 393 -24.02 -22.56 1.22
C LEU A 393 -25.20 -23.50 0.95
N THR A 394 -26.23 -23.42 1.79
CA THR A 394 -27.46 -24.19 1.61
C THR A 394 -28.51 -23.41 0.81
N ASN A 395 -28.54 -22.08 0.94
CA ASN A 395 -29.45 -21.16 0.27
C ASN A 395 -28.86 -20.61 -1.04
N ILE A 396 -28.39 -21.50 -1.92
CA ILE A 396 -27.73 -21.12 -3.18
C ILE A 396 -28.65 -20.29 -4.07
N SER A 397 -29.93 -20.67 -4.19
CA SER A 397 -30.90 -19.93 -5.00
C SER A 397 -31.09 -18.49 -4.52
N HIS A 398 -31.11 -18.28 -3.19
CA HIS A 398 -31.18 -16.95 -2.60
C HIS A 398 -29.92 -16.14 -2.92
N PHE A 399 -28.73 -16.74 -2.74
CA PHE A 399 -27.46 -16.11 -3.08
C PHE A 399 -27.39 -15.68 -4.55
N ILE A 400 -27.77 -16.56 -5.48
CA ILE A 400 -27.78 -16.25 -6.92
C ILE A 400 -28.68 -15.04 -7.15
N ASN A 401 -29.92 -15.08 -6.66
CA ASN A 401 -30.88 -13.99 -6.86
C ASN A 401 -30.41 -12.67 -6.25
N SER A 402 -29.90 -12.67 -5.02
CA SER A 402 -29.40 -11.46 -4.36
C SER A 402 -28.19 -10.86 -5.08
N THR A 403 -27.37 -11.67 -5.77
CA THR A 403 -26.16 -11.18 -6.47
C THR A 403 -26.35 -10.82 -7.93
N LEU A 404 -27.54 -11.05 -8.52
CA LEU A 404 -27.81 -10.76 -9.94
C LEU A 404 -27.54 -9.30 -10.31
N ASN A 405 -27.89 -8.38 -9.41
CA ASN A 405 -27.80 -6.94 -9.64
C ASN A 405 -26.43 -6.33 -9.27
N LEU A 406 -25.47 -7.13 -8.81
CA LEU A 406 -24.11 -6.63 -8.55
C LEU A 406 -23.44 -6.27 -9.87
N SER A 407 -23.05 -4.99 -10.02
CA SER A 407 -22.30 -4.51 -11.17
C SER A 407 -20.87 -5.07 -11.17
N ARG A 408 -20.16 -4.91 -12.29
CA ARG A 408 -18.75 -5.30 -12.39
C ARG A 408 -17.89 -4.54 -11.37
N ASP A 409 -18.18 -3.27 -11.14
CA ASP A 409 -17.46 -2.42 -10.20
C ASP A 409 -17.71 -2.86 -8.75
N ASN A 410 -18.94 -3.26 -8.41
CA ASN A 410 -19.25 -3.85 -7.10
C ASN A 410 -18.56 -5.19 -6.87
N LEU A 411 -18.20 -5.92 -7.93
CA LEU A 411 -17.47 -7.18 -7.80
C LEU A 411 -15.97 -6.98 -7.65
N ILE A 412 -15.41 -5.88 -8.16
CA ILE A 412 -13.98 -5.56 -8.01
C ILE A 412 -13.60 -5.47 -6.53
N SER A 413 -14.46 -4.87 -5.69
CA SER A 413 -14.28 -4.78 -4.23
C SER A 413 -14.35 -6.13 -3.50
N VAL A 414 -14.71 -7.22 -4.20
CA VAL A 414 -14.74 -8.60 -3.70
C VAL A 414 -13.76 -9.49 -4.47
N GLY A 415 -12.73 -8.91 -5.08
CA GLY A 415 -11.73 -9.66 -5.86
C GLY A 415 -12.14 -9.99 -7.30
N GLY A 416 -13.21 -9.37 -7.80
CA GLY A 416 -13.67 -9.41 -9.19
C GLY A 416 -14.65 -10.53 -9.53
N LEU A 417 -14.98 -11.42 -8.58
CA LEU A 417 -15.77 -12.62 -8.87
C LEU A 417 -16.79 -12.93 -7.76
N ARG A 418 -18.05 -13.24 -8.14
CA ARG A 418 -19.11 -13.67 -7.21
C ARG A 418 -18.74 -14.91 -6.39
N ILE A 419 -17.88 -15.77 -6.92
CA ILE A 419 -17.40 -16.97 -6.22
C ILE A 419 -16.59 -16.64 -4.97
N ILE A 420 -15.94 -15.47 -4.92
CA ILE A 420 -15.20 -15.03 -3.73
C ILE A 420 -16.19 -14.61 -2.63
N LEU A 421 -17.27 -13.91 -3.00
CA LEU A 421 -18.35 -13.57 -2.07
C LEU A 421 -18.99 -14.81 -1.44
N VAL A 422 -19.28 -15.83 -2.26
CA VAL A 422 -19.75 -17.15 -1.78
C VAL A 422 -18.79 -17.68 -0.73
N ARG A 423 -17.48 -17.73 -1.03
CA ARG A 423 -16.47 -18.29 -0.13
C ARG A 423 -16.36 -17.53 1.18
N ILE A 424 -16.50 -16.20 1.17
CA ILE A 424 -16.51 -15.39 2.40
C ILE A 424 -17.69 -15.80 3.29
N ILE A 425 -18.89 -15.91 2.70
CA ILE A 425 -20.10 -16.30 3.43
C ILE A 425 -19.97 -17.74 3.94
N GLU A 426 -19.54 -18.67 3.10
CA GLU A 426 -19.32 -20.07 3.49
C GLU A 426 -18.33 -20.18 4.66
N ASN A 427 -17.23 -19.43 4.59
CA ASN A 427 -16.21 -19.42 5.63
C ASN A 427 -16.76 -18.88 6.95
N PHE A 428 -17.47 -17.75 6.90
CA PHE A 428 -18.11 -17.14 8.07
C PHE A 428 -19.14 -18.08 8.71
N ILE A 429 -20.14 -18.52 7.94
CA ILE A 429 -21.23 -19.37 8.43
C ILE A 429 -20.67 -20.70 8.94
N GLY A 430 -19.74 -21.31 8.21
CA GLY A 430 -19.12 -22.57 8.60
C GLY A 430 -18.34 -22.47 9.91
N LYS A 431 -17.64 -21.36 10.15
CA LYS A 431 -16.94 -21.11 11.42
C LYS A 431 -17.91 -20.86 12.58
N MET A 432 -19.02 -20.16 12.34
CA MET A 432 -20.03 -19.93 13.38
C MET A 432 -20.84 -21.19 13.72
N LYS A 433 -21.13 -22.04 12.72
CA LYS A 433 -21.95 -23.26 12.87
C LYS A 433 -21.16 -24.48 13.36
N THR A 434 -19.83 -24.44 13.36
CA THR A 434 -19.02 -25.62 13.67
C THR A 434 -19.36 -26.25 15.02
N GLY A 435 -19.47 -27.59 15.07
CA GLY A 435 -19.68 -28.32 16.32
C GLY A 435 -18.44 -28.40 17.23
N THR A 436 -17.28 -27.98 16.74
CA THR A 436 -16.00 -28.05 17.46
C THR A 436 -15.75 -26.87 18.39
N VAL A 437 -16.50 -25.78 18.25
CA VAL A 437 -16.34 -24.55 19.04
C VAL A 437 -17.64 -24.25 19.75
N LYS A 438 -17.57 -24.05 21.07
CA LYS A 438 -18.70 -23.54 21.85
C LYS A 438 -18.63 -22.02 21.92
N TYR A 439 -19.74 -21.37 21.61
CA TYR A 439 -19.90 -19.93 21.70
C TYR A 439 -20.65 -19.56 22.99
N CYS A 440 -20.21 -18.49 23.65
CA CYS A 440 -20.69 -18.07 24.95
C CYS A 440 -21.23 -16.64 24.87
N ASN A 441 -22.39 -16.39 25.45
CA ASN A 441 -22.96 -15.05 25.50
C ASN A 441 -22.19 -14.17 26.51
N ILE A 442 -21.78 -12.98 26.09
CA ILE A 442 -20.98 -12.05 26.89
C ILE A 442 -21.74 -11.53 28.13
N LEU A 443 -23.06 -11.31 28.01
CA LEU A 443 -23.90 -10.83 29.10
C LEU A 443 -24.29 -11.93 30.09
N THR A 444 -24.73 -13.08 29.60
CA THR A 444 -25.31 -14.13 30.46
C THR A 444 -24.30 -15.20 30.85
N GLY A 445 -23.25 -15.39 30.05
CA GLY A 445 -22.30 -16.50 30.19
C GLY A 445 -22.86 -17.85 29.76
N GLN A 446 -24.06 -17.88 29.17
CA GLN A 446 -24.69 -19.11 28.69
C GLN A 446 -24.15 -19.50 27.32
N ASP A 447 -24.07 -20.81 27.07
CA ASP A 447 -23.70 -21.36 25.76
C ASP A 447 -24.79 -21.03 24.73
N MET A 448 -24.37 -20.75 23.50
CA MET A 448 -25.24 -20.58 22.34
C MET A 448 -26.02 -21.87 22.08
N LYS A 449 -27.35 -21.79 22.09
CA LYS A 449 -28.27 -22.92 21.87
C LYS A 449 -29.40 -22.52 20.94
N ASN A 450 -29.89 -23.49 20.14
CA ASN A 450 -31.08 -23.37 19.28
C ASN A 450 -31.03 -22.21 18.29
N THR A 451 -29.88 -22.00 17.65
CA THR A 451 -29.70 -20.94 16.65
C THR A 451 -30.14 -21.40 15.26
N ASP A 452 -31.03 -20.64 14.61
CA ASP A 452 -31.44 -20.90 13.22
C ASP A 452 -30.37 -20.40 12.23
N PHE A 453 -29.41 -21.28 11.94
CA PHE A 453 -28.37 -20.99 10.96
C PHE A 453 -28.88 -20.87 9.51
N GLY A 454 -30.09 -21.35 9.20
CA GLY A 454 -30.69 -21.14 7.89
C GLY A 454 -31.07 -19.67 7.70
N GLN A 455 -31.73 -19.09 8.69
CA GLN A 455 -32.07 -17.67 8.69
C GLN A 455 -30.82 -16.78 8.74
N ILE A 456 -29.81 -17.13 9.57
CA ILE A 456 -28.55 -16.38 9.63
C ILE A 456 -27.82 -16.38 8.30
N GLU A 457 -27.82 -17.51 7.57
CA GLU A 457 -27.19 -17.58 6.25
C GLU A 457 -27.88 -16.62 5.27
N VAL A 458 -29.22 -16.60 5.24
CA VAL A 458 -29.99 -15.68 4.40
C VAL A 458 -29.69 -14.22 4.75
N GLU A 459 -29.69 -13.87 6.05
CA GLU A 459 -29.36 -12.52 6.51
C GLU A 459 -27.91 -12.13 6.19
N ALA A 460 -26.96 -13.06 6.30
CA ALA A 460 -25.55 -12.83 5.96
C ALA A 460 -25.35 -12.58 4.46
N ILE A 461 -26.04 -13.34 3.61
CA ILE A 461 -26.08 -13.11 2.15
C ILE A 461 -26.58 -11.69 1.88
N ASP A 462 -27.74 -11.33 2.40
CA ASP A 462 -28.37 -10.04 2.11
C ASP A 462 -27.55 -8.87 2.66
N TYR A 463 -26.99 -9.01 3.87
CA TYR A 463 -26.14 -8.00 4.47
C TYR A 463 -24.88 -7.76 3.64
N LEU A 464 -24.14 -8.82 3.29
CA LEU A 464 -22.88 -8.67 2.54
C LEU A 464 -23.12 -8.19 1.11
N VAL A 465 -24.18 -8.66 0.45
CA VAL A 465 -24.58 -8.12 -0.86
C VAL A 465 -24.87 -6.63 -0.78
N ARG A 466 -25.62 -6.18 0.23
CA ARG A 466 -25.89 -4.74 0.43
C ARG A 466 -24.62 -3.96 0.73
N TYR A 467 -23.71 -4.52 1.53
CA TYR A 467 -22.42 -3.91 1.83
C TYR A 467 -21.61 -3.66 0.54
N PHE A 468 -21.44 -4.68 -0.30
CA PHE A 468 -20.64 -4.59 -1.52
C PHE A 468 -21.30 -3.82 -2.67
N SER A 469 -22.62 -3.63 -2.60
CA SER A 469 -23.36 -2.76 -3.53
C SER A 469 -23.45 -1.31 -3.05
N ASP A 470 -22.71 -0.94 -2.00
CA ASP A 470 -22.76 0.37 -1.34
C ASP A 470 -24.14 0.77 -0.79
N ASN A 471 -25.07 -0.18 -0.71
CA ASN A 471 -26.43 -0.02 -0.20
C ASN A 471 -26.52 -0.09 1.35
N LEU A 472 -25.42 0.16 2.05
CA LEU A 472 -25.34 0.30 3.52
C LEU A 472 -24.78 1.68 3.95
N GLU A 473 -24.65 2.65 3.04
CA GLU A 473 -24.08 3.97 3.38
C GLU A 473 -24.87 4.72 4.43
N THR A 474 -26.20 4.70 4.35
CA THR A 474 -27.06 5.34 5.34
C THR A 474 -26.89 4.70 6.72
N GLU A 475 -26.81 3.37 6.79
CA GLU A 475 -26.56 2.68 8.06
C GLU A 475 -25.13 2.90 8.59
N ALA A 476 -24.13 3.03 7.72
CA ALA A 476 -22.76 3.36 8.11
C ALA A 476 -22.67 4.77 8.70
N GLN A 477 -23.29 5.76 8.06
CA GLN A 477 -23.38 7.14 8.56
C GLN A 477 -24.18 7.21 9.87
N GLY A 478 -25.32 6.50 9.96
CA GLY A 478 -26.09 6.45 11.21
C GLY A 478 -25.30 5.80 12.35
N LEU A 479 -24.44 4.81 12.05
CA LEU A 479 -23.55 4.20 13.03
C LEU A 479 -22.47 5.21 13.48
N GLU A 480 -21.88 5.95 12.55
CA GLU A 480 -20.93 7.03 12.83
C GLU A 480 -21.53 8.07 13.78
N GLU A 481 -22.74 8.55 13.48
CA GLU A 481 -23.45 9.56 14.29
C GLU A 481 -23.71 9.04 15.71
N CYS A 482 -24.13 7.77 15.83
CA CYS A 482 -24.39 7.15 17.12
C CYS A 482 -23.10 7.03 17.96
N ILE A 483 -21.99 6.62 17.33
CA ILE A 483 -20.67 6.56 17.97
C ILE A 483 -20.24 7.96 18.42
N HIS A 484 -20.27 8.97 17.54
CA HIS A 484 -19.86 10.34 17.87
C HIS A 484 -20.72 10.96 18.97
N ARG A 485 -22.04 10.76 18.92
CA ARG A 485 -22.97 11.21 19.95
C ARG A 485 -22.61 10.63 21.32
N ASP A 486 -22.26 9.36 21.38
CA ASP A 486 -21.93 8.70 22.64
C ASP A 486 -20.50 9.03 23.10
N LEU A 487 -19.56 9.27 22.17
CA LEU A 487 -18.22 9.81 22.45
C LEU A 487 -18.25 11.19 23.09
N ASN A 488 -19.21 12.03 22.72
CA ASN A 488 -19.39 13.36 23.31
C ASN A 488 -20.04 13.34 24.71
N LYS A 489 -20.55 12.19 25.16
CA LYS A 489 -21.13 12.01 26.51
C LYS A 489 -20.13 11.45 27.53
N LEU A 490 -18.95 11.02 27.08
CA LEU A 490 -17.79 10.68 27.91
C LEU A 490 -17.03 11.96 28.26
#